data_AF-A0A1M5M0I9-F1
#
_entry.id   AF-A0A1M5M0I9-F1
#
_cell.length_a   1.000
_cell.length_b   1.000
_cell.length_c   1.000
_cell.angle_alpha   90.00
_cell.angle_beta   90.00
_cell.angle_gamma   90.00
#
_symmetry.space_group_name_H-M   'P 1'
#
loop_
_entity.id
_entity.type
_entity.pdbx_description
1 polymer ?
#
loop_
_entity_poly.entity_id
_entity_poly.type
_entity_poly.pdbx_seq_one_letter_code
_entity_poly.pdbx_strand_id
1 'polypeptide(L)'
;MEDQVSYFQARIKRINDPKNTSYLDPETGMRIPKRISKQIIKTNNSARTEQKAGLGSVLLSVALGFLALIAARYIRFELVGISNDATDPATLAAMDAGLAAMIVFFIGGVLKHKSLRHMMAQVCGIAVMLVTMHNLVWFFPAEFAQAFSQDYVEQVTQTTAPLSIHFNGETIVSL
;
A
#
# COMPACT_ATOMS: atom_id res chain seq x y z
N MET A 1 -59.18 13.02 -29.98
CA MET A 1 -58.16 11.95 -29.91
C MET A 1 -56.85 12.37 -30.58
N GLU A 2 -56.89 13.08 -31.71
CA GLU A 2 -55.69 13.58 -32.41
C GLU A 2 -54.74 14.42 -31.54
N ASP A 3 -55.28 15.29 -30.68
CA ASP A 3 -54.46 16.14 -29.79
C ASP A 3 -53.64 15.36 -28.76
N GLN A 4 -54.15 14.22 -28.30
CA GLN A 4 -53.43 13.37 -27.34
C GLN A 4 -52.28 12.63 -28.05
N VAL A 5 -52.50 12.20 -29.29
CA VAL A 5 -51.49 11.52 -30.11
C VAL A 5 -50.37 12.49 -30.49
N SER A 6 -50.70 13.73 -30.88
CA SER A 6 -49.70 14.75 -31.23
C SER A 6 -48.86 15.17 -30.01
N TYR A 7 -49.49 15.36 -28.85
CA TYR A 7 -48.79 15.63 -27.59
C TYR A 7 -47.84 14.50 -27.20
N PHE A 8 -48.29 13.25 -27.34
CA PHE A 8 -47.47 12.08 -27.05
C PHE A 8 -46.26 11.99 -28.00
N GLN A 9 -46.46 12.18 -29.30
CA GLN A 9 -45.36 12.19 -30.29
C GLN A 9 -44.35 13.32 -30.01
N ALA A 10 -44.82 14.51 -29.66
CA ALA A 10 -43.95 15.62 -29.27
C ALA A 10 -43.15 15.32 -28.00
N ARG A 11 -43.71 14.57 -27.06
CA ARG A 11 -43.00 14.10 -25.86
C ARG A 11 -41.93 13.07 -26.21
N ILE A 12 -42.24 12.07 -27.05
CA ILE A 12 -41.27 11.06 -27.50
C ILE A 12 -40.10 11.73 -28.24
N LYS A 13 -40.38 12.69 -29.12
CA LYS A 13 -39.36 13.45 -29.85
C LYS A 13 -38.41 14.20 -28.90
N ARG A 14 -38.94 14.79 -27.81
CA ARG A 14 -38.11 15.45 -26.78
C ARG A 14 -37.30 14.47 -25.94
N ILE A 15 -37.82 13.28 -25.66
CA ILE A 15 -37.10 12.25 -24.88
C ILE A 15 -35.94 11.67 -25.71
N ASN A 16 -36.16 11.46 -27.01
CA ASN A 16 -35.16 10.89 -27.92
C ASN A 16 -34.19 11.93 -28.50
N ASP A 17 -34.34 13.22 -28.19
CA ASP A 17 -33.42 14.26 -28.66
C ASP A 17 -32.03 14.05 -28.02
N PRO A 18 -30.96 13.84 -28.80
CA PRO A 18 -29.60 13.68 -28.27
C PRO A 18 -29.08 14.93 -27.54
N LYS A 19 -29.69 16.10 -27.74
CA LYS A 19 -29.35 17.34 -27.03
C LYS A 19 -29.99 17.43 -25.64
N ASN A 20 -30.91 16.53 -25.29
CA ASN A 20 -31.60 16.51 -24.00
C ASN A 20 -30.76 15.81 -22.91
N THR A 21 -29.61 16.39 -22.58
CA THR A 21 -28.62 15.79 -21.68
C THR A 21 -28.75 16.23 -20.22
N SER A 22 -29.51 17.30 -19.94
CA SER A 22 -29.72 17.84 -18.58
C SER A 22 -31.15 18.33 -18.39
N TYR A 23 -31.59 18.47 -17.13
CA TYR A 23 -32.83 19.14 -16.75
C TYR A 23 -32.54 20.24 -15.72
N LEU A 24 -33.36 21.28 -15.70
CA LEU A 24 -33.29 22.33 -14.68
C LEU A 24 -34.10 21.87 -13.47
N ASP A 25 -33.47 21.85 -12.30
CA ASP A 25 -34.14 21.58 -11.04
C ASP A 25 -34.90 22.85 -10.59
N PRO A 26 -36.23 22.80 -10.41
CA PRO A 26 -37.03 23.97 -10.04
C PRO A 26 -36.77 24.48 -8.62
N GLU A 27 -36.28 23.63 -7.71
CA GLU A 27 -36.01 24.05 -6.32
C GLU A 27 -34.66 24.74 -6.19
N THR A 28 -33.65 24.23 -6.88
CA THR A 28 -32.27 24.72 -6.76
C THR A 28 -31.82 25.63 -7.89
N GLY A 29 -32.59 25.69 -8.99
CA GLY A 29 -32.19 26.41 -10.21
C GLY A 29 -30.96 25.82 -10.92
N MET A 30 -30.49 24.64 -10.51
CA MET A 30 -29.29 24.01 -11.07
C MET A 30 -29.63 23.11 -12.26
N ARG A 31 -28.76 23.07 -13.27
CA ARG A 31 -28.86 22.12 -14.38
C ARG A 31 -28.24 20.78 -13.99
N ILE A 32 -29.07 19.77 -13.78
CA ILE A 32 -28.66 18.42 -13.42
C ILE A 32 -28.52 17.55 -14.69
N PRO A 33 -27.34 16.94 -14.94
CA PRO A 33 -27.16 16.04 -16.07
C PRO A 33 -27.96 14.75 -15.87
N LYS A 34 -28.68 14.29 -16.91
CA LYS A 34 -29.48 13.05 -16.88
C LYS A 34 -28.64 11.78 -16.90
N ARG A 35 -27.43 11.87 -17.47
CA ARG A 35 -26.48 10.77 -17.57
C ARG A 35 -25.11 11.31 -17.20
N ILE A 36 -24.52 10.73 -16.16
CA ILE A 36 -23.11 10.94 -15.86
C ILE A 36 -22.36 9.73 -16.41
N SER A 37 -21.36 9.95 -17.25
CA SER A 37 -20.55 8.85 -17.75
C SER A 37 -19.78 8.20 -16.59
N LYS A 38 -19.64 6.87 -16.62
CA LYS A 38 -18.84 6.15 -15.61
C LYS A 38 -17.39 6.67 -15.55
N GLN A 39 -16.89 7.22 -16.65
CA GLN A 39 -15.56 7.83 -16.73
C GLN A 39 -15.48 9.09 -15.86
N ILE A 40 -16.43 10.02 -15.95
CA ILE A 40 -16.43 11.24 -15.12
C ILE A 40 -16.49 10.90 -13.62
N ILE A 41 -17.29 9.90 -13.25
CA ILE A 41 -17.38 9.42 -11.86
C ILE A 41 -16.04 8.85 -11.39
N LYS A 42 -15.39 8.01 -12.21
CA LYS A 42 -14.08 7.44 -11.90
C LYS A 42 -13.00 8.51 -11.78
N THR A 43 -12.92 9.47 -12.72
CA THR A 43 -11.92 10.54 -12.69
C THR A 43 -12.06 11.41 -11.43
N ASN A 44 -13.29 11.77 -11.06
CA ASN A 44 -13.53 12.56 -9.85
C ASN A 44 -13.21 11.78 -8.57
N ASN A 45 -13.52 10.49 -8.52
CA ASN A 45 -13.18 9.65 -7.36
C ASN A 45 -11.67 9.39 -7.24
N SER A 46 -10.99 9.16 -8.36
CA SER A 46 -9.53 9.01 -8.39
C SER A 46 -8.84 10.30 -7.97
N ALA A 47 -9.22 11.44 -8.55
CA ALA A 47 -8.67 12.75 -8.18
C ALA A 47 -8.86 13.06 -6.68
N ARG A 48 -10.03 12.75 -6.12
CA ARG A 48 -10.32 12.95 -4.68
C ARG A 48 -9.52 12.00 -3.77
N THR A 49 -9.17 10.81 -4.25
CA THR A 49 -8.33 9.85 -3.52
C THR A 49 -6.86 10.26 -3.57
N GLU A 50 -6.42 10.76 -4.71
CA GLU A 50 -5.07 11.27 -4.96
C GLU A 50 -4.74 12.54 -4.15
N GLN A 51 -5.72 13.42 -3.98
CA GLN A 51 -5.56 14.67 -3.22
C GLN A 51 -5.42 14.45 -1.69
N LYS A 52 -5.79 13.26 -1.18
CA LYS A 52 -5.67 12.90 0.24
C LYS A 52 -4.35 12.19 0.58
N ALA A 53 -3.59 11.75 -0.41
CA ALA A 53 -2.28 11.15 -0.20
C ALA A 53 -1.21 12.26 -0.08
N GLY A 54 -1.28 13.03 1.02
CA GLY A 54 -0.22 13.96 1.38
C GLY A 54 1.09 13.23 1.65
N LEU A 55 2.22 13.94 1.53
CA LEU A 55 3.56 13.38 1.74
C LEU A 55 3.67 12.64 3.10
N GLY A 56 3.03 13.16 4.16
CA GLY A 56 3.00 12.53 5.48
C GLY A 56 2.35 11.15 5.50
N SER A 57 1.26 10.91 4.76
CA SER A 57 0.63 9.58 4.73
C SER A 57 1.44 8.59 3.90
N VAL A 58 2.19 9.06 2.90
CA VAL A 58 3.18 8.24 2.17
C VAL A 58 4.33 7.83 3.09
N LEU A 59 4.91 8.76 3.85
CA LEU A 59 5.97 8.45 4.81
C LEU A 59 5.52 7.48 5.90
N LEU A 60 4.31 7.67 6.43
CA LEU A 60 3.70 6.71 7.36
C LEU A 60 3.55 5.32 6.73
N SER A 61 3.24 5.25 5.44
CA SER A 61 3.12 3.98 4.71
C SER A 61 4.49 3.29 4.58
N VAL A 62 5.57 4.03 4.34
CA VAL A 62 6.93 3.49 4.36
C VAL A 62 7.26 2.92 5.75
N ALA A 63 6.99 3.68 6.81
CA ALA A 63 7.22 3.25 8.18
C ALA A 63 6.42 1.98 8.55
N LEU A 64 5.19 1.86 8.07
CA LEU A 64 4.41 0.62 8.20
C LEU A 64 5.09 -0.57 7.51
N GLY A 65 5.72 -0.35 6.36
CA GLY A 65 6.53 -1.38 5.69
C GLY A 65 7.73 -1.82 6.53
N PHE A 66 8.44 -0.88 7.17
CA PHE A 66 9.55 -1.18 8.08
C PHE A 66 9.09 -2.04 9.25
N LEU A 67 8.03 -1.61 9.94
CA LEU A 67 7.49 -2.31 11.09
C LEU A 67 6.98 -3.70 10.73
N ALA A 68 6.37 -3.85 9.54
CA ALA A 68 5.88 -5.14 9.08
C ALA A 68 7.01 -6.15 8.85
N LEU A 69 8.17 -5.72 8.33
CA LEU A 69 9.31 -6.62 8.17
C LEU A 69 9.90 -7.02 9.52
N ILE A 70 10.05 -6.07 10.45
CA ILE A 70 10.54 -6.38 11.81
C ILE A 70 9.60 -7.39 12.49
N ALA A 71 8.29 -7.17 12.40
CA ALA A 71 7.29 -8.08 12.95
C ALA A 71 7.30 -9.45 12.26
N ALA A 72 7.43 -9.49 10.94
CA ALA A 72 7.55 -10.74 10.18
C ALA A 72 8.76 -11.56 10.66
N ARG A 73 9.92 -10.90 10.79
CA ARG A 73 11.13 -11.56 11.26
C ARG A 73 10.97 -12.03 12.72
N TYR A 74 10.34 -11.22 13.58
CA TYR A 74 10.06 -11.62 14.95
C TYR A 74 9.17 -12.87 15.02
N ILE A 75 8.11 -12.91 14.20
CA ILE A 75 7.25 -14.09 14.09
C ILE A 75 8.04 -15.31 13.63
N ARG A 76 8.88 -15.17 12.60
CA ARG A 76 9.68 -16.30 12.10
C ARG A 76 10.62 -16.86 13.16
N PHE A 77 11.34 -15.99 13.87
CA PHE A 77 12.32 -16.42 14.89
C PHE A 77 11.64 -16.96 16.15
N GLU A 78 10.72 -16.19 16.73
CA GLU A 78 10.20 -16.50 18.07
C GLU A 78 9.01 -17.47 18.02
N LEU A 79 8.08 -17.27 17.07
CA LEU A 79 6.86 -18.08 17.01
C LEU A 79 7.02 -19.35 16.20
N VAL A 80 7.83 -19.32 15.13
CA VAL A 80 8.03 -20.49 14.24
C VAL A 80 9.33 -21.24 14.55
N GLY A 81 10.32 -20.57 15.17
CA GLY A 81 11.60 -21.20 15.53
C GLY A 81 12.51 -21.50 14.34
N ILE A 82 12.30 -20.84 13.19
CA ILE A 82 13.14 -21.03 12.01
C ILE A 82 14.36 -20.12 12.16
N SER A 83 15.52 -20.71 12.46
CA SER A 83 16.81 -20.00 12.52
C SER A 83 17.42 -19.79 11.13
N ASN A 84 18.46 -18.95 11.06
CA ASN A 84 19.14 -18.64 9.81
C ASN A 84 20.13 -19.73 9.35
N ASP A 85 20.38 -20.76 10.14
CA ASP A 85 21.55 -21.64 9.95
C ASP A 85 21.35 -22.74 8.90
N ALA A 86 20.10 -23.13 8.63
CA ALA A 86 19.79 -24.29 7.79
C ALA A 86 19.18 -23.94 6.42
N THR A 87 18.90 -22.66 6.15
CA THR A 87 18.13 -22.23 5.00
C THR A 87 18.89 -21.18 4.18
N ASP A 88 18.82 -21.32 2.86
CA ASP A 88 19.39 -20.38 1.90
C ASP A 88 18.94 -18.92 2.19
N PRO A 89 19.87 -17.93 2.22
CA PRO A 89 19.54 -16.54 2.54
C PRO A 89 18.46 -15.92 1.65
N ALA A 90 18.41 -16.26 0.36
CA ALA A 90 17.40 -15.74 -0.55
C ALA A 90 16.00 -16.29 -0.21
N THR A 91 15.94 -17.57 0.19
CA THR A 91 14.71 -18.20 0.66
C THR A 91 14.19 -17.55 1.95
N LEU A 92 15.07 -17.30 2.92
CA LEU A 92 14.69 -16.60 4.16
C LEU A 92 14.20 -15.17 3.90
N ALA A 93 14.88 -14.43 3.01
CA ALA A 93 14.46 -13.10 2.60
C ALA A 93 13.07 -13.11 1.93
N ALA A 94 12.81 -14.09 1.06
CA ALA A 94 11.52 -14.23 0.40
C ALA A 94 10.39 -14.58 1.39
N MET A 95 10.68 -15.43 2.39
CA MET A 95 9.73 -15.75 3.47
C MET A 95 9.41 -14.51 4.33
N ASP A 96 10.44 -13.79 4.78
CA ASP A 96 10.28 -12.57 5.57
C ASP A 96 9.49 -11.50 4.79
N ALA A 97 9.80 -11.32 3.49
CA ALA A 97 9.09 -10.39 2.61
C ALA A 97 7.64 -10.81 2.36
N GLY A 98 7.38 -12.11 2.16
CA GLY A 98 6.02 -12.64 1.98
C GLY A 98 5.16 -12.47 3.23
N LEU A 99 5.72 -12.74 4.40
CA LEU A 99 5.04 -12.54 5.68
C LEU A 99 4.79 -11.05 5.96
N ALA A 100 5.78 -10.19 5.69
CA ALA A 100 5.61 -8.73 5.80
C ALA A 100 4.52 -8.22 4.86
N ALA A 101 4.48 -8.71 3.61
CA ALA A 101 3.44 -8.36 2.65
C ALA A 101 2.05 -8.79 3.13
N MET A 102 1.91 -9.96 3.75
CA MET A 102 0.65 -10.39 4.38
C MET A 102 0.25 -9.44 5.51
N ILE A 103 1.16 -9.11 6.43
CA ILE A 103 0.91 -8.18 7.54
C ILE A 103 0.44 -6.83 7.02
N VAL A 104 1.17 -6.26 6.05
CA VAL A 104 0.80 -4.99 5.42
C VAL A 104 -0.56 -5.08 4.72
N PHE A 105 -0.86 -6.19 4.04
CA PHE A 105 -2.14 -6.39 3.39
C PHE A 105 -3.29 -6.41 4.39
N PHE A 106 -3.13 -7.09 5.53
CA PHE A 106 -4.12 -7.09 6.61
C PHE A 106 -4.30 -5.69 7.20
N ILE A 107 -3.20 -5.00 7.54
CA ILE A 107 -3.24 -3.63 8.08
C ILE A 107 -3.89 -2.67 7.06
N GLY A 108 -3.51 -2.76 5.79
CA GLY A 108 -4.05 -1.95 4.70
C GLY A 108 -5.55 -2.22 4.48
N GLY A 109 -5.98 -3.47 4.64
CA GLY A 109 -7.39 -3.87 4.62
C GLY A 109 -8.20 -3.22 5.73
N VAL A 110 -7.70 -3.25 6.97
CA VAL A 110 -8.32 -2.62 8.15
C VAL A 110 -8.36 -1.09 8.01
N LEU A 111 -7.25 -0.48 7.59
CA LEU A 111 -7.12 0.97 7.43
C LEU A 111 -7.79 1.52 6.15
N LYS A 112 -8.35 0.65 5.30
CA LYS A 112 -8.90 1.01 3.98
C LYS A 112 -7.90 1.79 3.11
N HIS A 113 -6.61 1.57 3.31
CA HIS A 113 -5.53 2.21 2.57
C HIS A 113 -5.37 1.53 1.19
N LYS A 114 -6.36 1.75 0.31
CA LYS A 114 -6.41 1.10 -1.02
C LYS A 114 -5.71 1.89 -2.13
N SER A 115 -5.07 3.02 -1.80
CA SER A 115 -4.34 3.79 -2.81
C SER A 115 -3.09 3.03 -3.23
N LEU A 116 -2.89 2.88 -4.53
CA LEU A 116 -1.70 2.25 -5.10
C LEU A 116 -0.41 2.89 -4.56
N ARG A 117 -0.41 4.21 -4.32
CA ARG A 117 0.75 4.92 -3.76
C ARG A 117 1.13 4.44 -2.35
N HIS A 118 0.15 4.21 -1.48
CA HIS A 118 0.42 3.72 -0.11
C HIS A 118 0.95 2.29 -0.13
N MET A 119 0.38 1.44 -0.99
CA MET A 119 0.84 0.07 -1.17
C MET A 119 2.29 0.03 -1.70
N MET A 120 2.62 0.83 -2.72
CA MET A 120 3.99 0.91 -3.24
C MET A 120 4.97 1.47 -2.21
N ALA A 121 4.55 2.45 -1.40
CA ALA A 121 5.36 2.99 -0.32
C ALA A 121 5.65 1.92 0.77
N GLN A 122 4.66 1.10 1.12
CA GLN A 122 4.85 -0.01 2.05
C GLN A 122 5.82 -1.06 1.49
N VAL A 123 5.66 -1.44 0.21
CA VAL A 123 6.57 -2.39 -0.46
C VAL A 123 8.00 -1.84 -0.51
N CYS A 124 8.16 -0.55 -0.82
CA CYS A 124 9.47 0.12 -0.79
C CYS A 124 10.06 0.10 0.63
N GLY A 125 9.23 0.36 1.66
CA GLY A 125 9.63 0.22 3.05
C GLY A 125 10.16 -1.17 3.37
N ILE A 126 9.39 -2.22 3.03
CA ILE A 126 9.81 -3.62 3.22
C ILE A 126 11.16 -3.87 2.54
N ALA A 127 11.31 -3.48 1.26
CA ALA A 127 12.52 -3.72 0.48
C ALA A 127 13.75 -3.02 1.08
N VAL A 128 13.62 -1.75 1.48
CA VAL A 128 14.71 -1.00 2.13
C VAL A 128 15.09 -1.66 3.45
N MET A 129 14.09 -2.02 4.26
CA MET A 129 14.37 -2.64 5.56
C MET A 129 15.00 -4.03 5.40
N LEU A 130 14.65 -4.78 4.36
CA LEU A 130 15.19 -6.11 4.11
C LEU A 130 16.70 -6.08 3.93
N VAL A 131 17.21 -5.03 3.28
CA VAL A 131 18.64 -4.88 2.99
C VAL A 131 19.38 -4.00 3.99
N THR A 132 18.69 -3.31 4.91
CA THR A 132 19.31 -2.38 5.87
C THR A 132 19.02 -2.71 7.34
N MET A 133 18.18 -3.70 7.63
CA MET A 133 17.80 -4.04 9.02
C MET A 133 18.99 -4.38 9.90
N HIS A 134 20.02 -5.01 9.35
CA HIS A 134 21.25 -5.33 10.09
C HIS A 134 21.92 -4.07 10.64
N ASN A 135 21.79 -2.91 9.98
CA ASN A 135 22.31 -1.65 10.52
C ASN A 135 21.61 -1.25 11.82
N LEU A 136 20.32 -1.53 11.98
CA LEU A 136 19.63 -1.28 13.26
C LEU A 136 20.18 -2.18 14.38
N VAL A 137 20.56 -3.41 14.05
CA VAL A 137 21.21 -4.33 14.99
C VAL A 137 22.58 -3.77 15.42
N TRP A 138 23.32 -3.16 14.50
CA TRP A 138 24.58 -2.47 14.80
C TRP A 138 24.40 -1.25 15.71
N PHE A 139 23.33 -0.46 15.51
CA PHE A 139 23.08 0.73 16.32
C PHE A 139 22.49 0.41 17.70
N PHE A 140 21.68 -0.64 17.81
CA PHE A 140 20.91 -0.98 19.01
C PHE A 140 21.06 -2.48 19.37
N PRO A 141 22.29 -2.97 19.61
CA PRO A 141 22.53 -4.41 19.80
C PRO A 141 21.85 -4.95 21.06
N ALA A 142 21.77 -4.17 22.14
CA ALA A 142 21.19 -4.61 23.41
C ALA A 142 19.66 -4.79 23.32
N GLU A 143 18.99 -3.94 22.54
CA GLU A 143 17.56 -3.98 22.29
C GLU A 143 17.21 -5.17 21.38
N PHE A 144 18.01 -5.40 20.35
CA PHE A 144 17.82 -6.55 19.46
C PHE A 144 18.16 -7.88 20.14
N ALA A 145 19.13 -7.92 21.06
CA ALA A 145 19.43 -9.11 21.85
C ALA A 145 18.24 -9.53 22.73
N GLN A 146 17.52 -8.56 23.31
CA GLN A 146 16.30 -8.82 24.08
C GLN A 146 15.13 -9.30 23.21
N ALA A 147 15.02 -8.79 21.97
CA ALA A 147 13.91 -9.10 21.08
C ALA A 147 14.10 -10.40 20.27
N PHE A 148 15.34 -10.74 19.90
CA PHE A 148 15.64 -11.83 18.95
C PHE A 148 16.65 -12.85 19.45
N SER A 149 17.24 -12.67 20.65
CA SER A 149 18.40 -13.38 21.22
C SER A 149 19.78 -12.76 20.91
N GLN A 150 20.73 -13.07 21.80
CA GLN A 150 22.13 -12.69 21.68
C GLN A 150 22.79 -13.36 20.45
N ASP A 151 22.48 -14.63 20.20
CA ASP A 151 23.04 -15.40 19.08
C ASP A 151 22.70 -14.77 17.73
N TYR A 152 21.49 -14.23 17.60
CA TYR A 152 21.09 -13.48 16.40
C TYR A 152 21.96 -12.23 16.17
N VAL A 153 22.22 -11.46 17.23
CA VAL A 153 23.05 -10.25 17.15
C VAL A 153 24.48 -10.61 16.76
N GLU A 154 25.03 -11.68 17.33
CA GLU A 154 26.36 -12.18 17.01
C GLU A 154 26.43 -12.67 15.56
N GLN A 155 25.44 -13.42 15.09
CA GLN A 155 25.37 -13.85 13.70
C GLN A 155 25.33 -12.67 12.73
N VAL A 156 24.50 -11.65 13.01
CA VAL A 156 24.41 -10.46 12.16
C VAL A 156 25.73 -9.69 12.15
N THR A 157 26.35 -9.50 13.31
CA THR A 157 27.62 -8.75 13.41
C THR A 157 28.82 -9.51 12.82
N GLN A 158 28.76 -10.84 12.73
CA GLN A 158 29.78 -11.66 12.06
C GLN A 158 29.62 -11.71 10.53
N THR A 159 28.39 -11.58 10.02
CA THR A 159 28.08 -11.73 8.58
C THR A 159 27.88 -10.41 7.84
N THR A 160 27.70 -9.31 8.58
CA THR A 160 27.45 -7.98 8.02
C THR A 160 28.41 -6.94 8.57
N ALA A 161 28.45 -5.77 7.94
CA ALA A 161 29.22 -4.61 8.39
C ALA A 161 28.28 -3.46 8.77
N PRO A 162 28.67 -2.56 9.68
CA PRO A 162 27.87 -1.37 9.97
C PRO A 162 27.79 -0.45 8.75
N LEU A 163 26.69 0.31 8.62
CA LEU A 163 26.44 1.24 7.51
C LEU A 163 26.58 0.60 6.12
N SER A 164 26.15 -0.65 5.99
CA SER A 164 26.25 -1.39 4.73
C SER A 164 24.89 -1.83 4.20
N ILE A 165 24.86 -2.33 2.97
CA ILE A 165 23.68 -2.94 2.37
C ILE A 165 23.96 -4.45 2.27
N HIS A 166 23.10 -5.26 2.87
CA HIS A 166 23.20 -6.71 2.80
C HIS A 166 22.14 -7.26 1.84
N PHE A 167 22.57 -7.88 0.75
CA PHE A 167 21.68 -8.42 -0.27
C PHE A 167 22.20 -9.76 -0.79
N ASN A 168 21.32 -10.76 -0.81
CA ASN A 168 21.61 -12.08 -1.39
C ASN A 168 22.86 -12.76 -0.79
N GLY A 169 23.09 -12.61 0.52
CA GLY A 169 24.26 -13.18 1.21
C GLY A 169 25.55 -12.38 1.05
N GLU A 170 25.56 -11.34 0.22
CA GLU A 170 26.71 -10.45 0.05
C GLU A 170 26.48 -9.12 0.79
N THR A 171 27.54 -8.63 1.42
CA THR A 171 27.54 -7.32 2.09
C THR A 171 28.28 -6.32 1.21
N ILE A 172 27.54 -5.37 0.63
CA ILE A 172 28.10 -4.26 -0.14
C ILE A 172 28.32 -3.11 0.84
N VAL A 173 29.59 -2.78 1.11
CA VAL A 173 29.95 -1.62 1.93
C VAL A 173 29.66 -0.37 1.11
N SER A 174 28.66 0.39 1.53
CA SER A 174 28.29 1.66 0.90
C SER A 174 27.58 2.53 1.92
N LEU A 175 28.33 3.41 2.58
CA LEU A 175 28.01 4.82 2.88
C LEU A 175 29.16 5.47 3.67
#